data_AF-A0AAV2STY0-F1
#
_entry.id   AF-A0AAV2STY0-F1
#
_cell.length_a   1.000
_cell.length_b   1.000
_cell.length_c   1.000
_cell.angle_alpha   90.00
_cell.angle_beta   90.00
_cell.angle_gamma   90.00
#
_symmetry.space_group_name_H-M   'P 1'
#
loop_
_entity.id
_entity.type
_entity.pdbx_description
1 polymer ?
#
loop_
_entity_poly.entity_id
_entity_poly.type
_entity_poly.pdbx_seq_one_letter_code
_entity_poly.pdbx_strand_id
1 'polypeptide(L)'
;GITCIFSLVCAFILGLLDKRRSRVLKLDLAESGEVVELKDVFTFKASFWLLSVICVTYYVAIFPFIGLAKTFFMRKYGFDEANANGVSSLVYVISAFASPVLGAVVDLMGRNILMVFIAVLTTLLCHGVLAFTFLNPYIPMSIMGLAYSLLASALWPMVALIIPEHQLGTAYG
;
A
#
# COMPACT_ATOMS: atom_id res chain seq x y z
N GLY A 1 -0.18 19.54 -13.08
CA GLY A 1 -0.30 20.95 -12.70
C GLY A 1 -1.19 21.11 -11.49
N ILE A 2 -2.51 21.08 -11.68
CA ILE A 2 -3.51 21.34 -10.63
C ILE A 2 -3.42 20.32 -9.47
N THR A 3 -3.28 19.03 -9.77
CA THR A 3 -3.16 17.96 -8.76
C THR A 3 -1.91 18.12 -7.87
N CYS A 4 -0.78 18.53 -8.45
CA CYS A 4 0.45 18.80 -7.72
C CYS A 4 0.28 19.99 -6.76
N ILE A 5 -0.34 21.08 -7.23
CA ILE A 5 -0.61 22.27 -6.40
C ILE A 5 -1.56 21.91 -5.26
N PHE A 6 -2.63 21.17 -5.55
CA PHE A 6 -3.55 20.69 -4.52
C PHE A 6 -2.85 19.83 -3.47
N SER A 7 -2.03 18.87 -3.91
CA SER A 7 -1.22 18.04 -3.00
C SER A 7 -0.27 18.88 -2.14
N LEU A 8 0.34 19.93 -2.72
CA LEU A 8 1.23 20.84 -2.00
C LEU A 8 0.47 21.65 -0.95
N VAL A 9 -0.73 22.14 -1.28
CA VAL A 9 -1.60 22.85 -0.34
C VAL A 9 -2.02 21.92 0.81
N CYS A 10 -2.43 20.69 0.52
CA CYS A 10 -2.75 19.69 1.54
C CYS A 10 -1.55 19.40 2.45
N ALA A 11 -0.35 19.23 1.89
CA ALA A 11 0.87 19.02 2.65
C ALA A 11 1.18 20.22 3.57
N PHE A 12 0.99 21.45 3.08
CA PHE A 12 1.16 22.66 3.89
C PHE A 12 0.15 22.74 5.04
N ILE A 13 -1.12 22.43 4.77
CA ILE A 13 -2.18 22.37 5.81
C ILE A 13 -1.83 21.31 6.86
N LEU A 14 -1.41 20.11 6.45
CA LEU A 14 -0.98 19.04 7.36
C LEU A 14 0.20 19.50 8.23
N GLY A 15 1.20 20.17 7.65
CA GLY A 15 2.33 20.72 8.40
C GLY A 15 1.93 21.80 9.41
N LEU A 16 0.94 22.64 9.09
CA LEU A 16 0.38 23.61 10.04
C LEU A 16 -0.40 22.94 11.17
N LEU A 17 -1.19 21.91 10.86
CA LEU A 17 -1.93 21.12 11.85
C LEU A 17 -0.97 20.38 12.78
N ASP A 18 0.09 19.80 12.25
CA ASP A 18 1.10 19.10 13.04
C ASP A 18 1.88 20.06 13.96
N LYS A 19 2.29 21.23 13.46
CA LYS A 19 2.88 22.31 14.28
C LYS A 19 1.94 22.83 15.36
N ARG A 20 0.63 22.82 15.10
CA ARG A 20 -0.38 23.19 16.10
C ARG A 20 -0.55 22.08 17.13
N ARG A 21 -0.58 20.81 16.71
CA ARG A 21 -0.69 19.64 17.58
C ARG A 21 0.47 19.56 18.55
N SER A 22 1.72 19.72 18.07
CA SER A 22 2.91 19.72 18.93
C SER A 22 2.87 20.84 19.97
N ARG A 23 2.39 22.04 19.62
CA ARG A 23 2.23 23.14 20.57
C ARG A 23 1.10 22.94 21.59
N VAL A 24 -0.04 22.38 21.18
CA VAL A 24 -1.23 22.22 22.05
C VAL A 24 -1.08 21.03 23.00
N LEU A 25 -0.56 19.89 22.51
CA LEU A 25 -0.52 18.68 23.31
C LEU A 25 0.55 18.74 24.39
N LYS A 26 1.50 19.71 24.33
CA LYS A 26 2.76 19.67 25.08
C LYS A 26 3.25 18.23 25.16
N LEU A 27 3.20 17.53 24.02
CA LEU A 27 4.15 16.46 23.80
C LEU A 27 5.45 17.20 23.98
N ASP A 28 6.05 17.05 25.16
CA ASP A 28 7.48 17.11 25.24
C ASP A 28 7.88 16.25 24.04
N LEU A 29 8.35 16.92 23.00
CA LEU A 29 9.47 16.40 22.25
C LEU A 29 10.50 16.21 23.36
N ALA A 30 10.37 15.12 24.12
CA ALA A 30 11.50 14.35 24.48
C ALA A 30 12.28 14.36 23.17
N GLU A 31 13.43 14.99 23.23
CA GLU A 31 14.57 14.45 22.54
C GLU A 31 14.64 12.93 22.87
N SER A 32 13.72 12.10 22.36
CA SER A 32 14.22 11.04 21.51
C SER A 32 14.84 11.84 20.37
N GLY A 33 16.15 12.03 20.30
CA GLY A 33 17.03 10.88 20.37
C GLY A 33 16.69 9.85 19.28
N GLU A 34 15.69 10.10 18.41
CA GLU A 34 15.60 9.50 17.08
C GLU A 34 16.68 10.18 16.23
N VAL A 35 17.93 9.92 16.59
CA VAL A 35 18.95 9.90 15.56
C VAL A 35 18.60 8.67 14.76
N VAL A 36 18.14 8.86 13.52
CA VAL A 36 17.94 7.75 12.58
C VAL A 36 19.31 7.10 12.40
N GLU A 37 19.61 6.12 13.22
CA GLU A 37 20.86 5.39 13.16
C GLU A 37 20.64 4.20 12.24
N LEU A 38 21.33 4.19 11.09
CA LEU A 38 21.28 3.05 10.15
C LEU A 38 21.68 1.71 10.80
N LYS A 39 22.31 1.76 11.99
CA LYS A 39 22.64 0.58 12.79
C LYS A 39 21.42 -0.07 13.41
N ASP A 40 20.33 0.66 13.66
CA ASP A 40 19.08 0.14 14.23
C ASP A 40 18.45 -0.93 13.35
N VAL A 41 18.69 -0.87 12.04
CA VAL A 41 18.20 -1.86 11.07
C VAL A 41 18.66 -3.28 11.44
N PHE A 42 19.89 -3.43 11.95
CA PHE A 42 20.42 -4.74 12.37
C PHE A 42 19.83 -5.25 13.69
N THR A 43 19.15 -4.39 14.45
CA THR A 43 18.50 -4.76 15.71
C THR A 43 17.04 -5.20 15.54
N PHE A 44 16.48 -5.07 14.34
CA PHE A 44 15.10 -5.44 14.06
C PHE A 44 14.85 -6.94 14.20
N LYS A 45 13.71 -7.26 14.81
CA LYS A 45 13.23 -8.65 14.98
C LYS A 45 12.97 -9.30 13.61
N ALA A 46 13.10 -10.63 13.55
CA ALA A 46 12.81 -11.41 12.34
C ALA A 46 11.41 -11.14 11.75
N SER A 47 10.42 -10.83 12.58
CA SER A 47 9.06 -10.47 12.14
C SER A 47 9.03 -9.24 11.22
N PHE A 48 9.88 -8.25 11.47
CA PHE A 48 9.99 -7.08 10.60
C PHE A 48 10.57 -7.47 9.24
N TRP A 49 11.68 -8.22 9.23
CA TRP A 49 12.30 -8.68 7.99
C TRP A 49 11.36 -9.53 7.13
N LEU A 50 10.55 -10.39 7.77
CA LEU A 50 9.51 -11.14 7.07
C LEU A 50 8.47 -10.21 6.43
N LEU A 51 8.02 -9.18 7.16
CA LEU A 51 7.09 -8.18 6.66
C LEU A 51 7.66 -7.42 5.46
N SER A 52 8.94 -7.02 5.54
CA SER A 52 9.67 -6.34 4.47
C SER A 52 9.78 -7.22 3.23
N VAL A 53 10.10 -8.52 3.38
CA VAL A 53 10.15 -9.47 2.27
C VAL A 53 8.77 -9.64 1.62
N ILE A 54 7.70 -9.74 2.41
CA ILE A 54 6.33 -9.82 1.89
C ILE A 54 6.00 -8.55 1.08
N CYS A 55 6.31 -7.37 1.63
CA CYS A 55 6.09 -6.08 0.98
C CYS A 55 6.82 -5.98 -0.36
N VAL A 56 8.13 -6.21 -0.36
CA VAL A 56 8.98 -6.13 -1.55
C VAL A 56 8.53 -7.15 -2.60
N THR A 57 8.29 -8.39 -2.20
CA THR A 57 7.85 -9.45 -3.14
C THR A 57 6.52 -9.09 -3.78
N TYR A 58 5.58 -8.56 -3.00
CA TYR A 58 4.28 -8.13 -3.51
C TYR A 58 4.41 -6.97 -4.50
N TYR A 59 5.20 -5.94 -4.18
CA TYR A 59 5.44 -4.80 -5.07
C TYR A 59 6.18 -5.18 -6.35
N VAL A 60 7.13 -6.10 -6.27
CA VAL A 60 7.82 -6.66 -7.45
C VAL A 60 6.85 -7.45 -8.34
N ALA A 61 5.79 -8.05 -7.81
CA ALA A 61 4.76 -8.68 -8.64
C ALA A 61 3.80 -7.65 -9.26
N ILE A 62 3.30 -6.70 -8.45
CA ILE A 62 2.25 -5.75 -8.84
C ILE A 62 2.75 -4.65 -9.78
N PHE A 63 3.87 -3.99 -9.48
CA PHE A 63 4.25 -2.78 -10.21
C PHE A 63 4.69 -3.06 -11.66
N PRO A 64 5.49 -4.11 -11.94
CA PRO A 64 5.76 -4.51 -13.32
C PRO A 64 4.50 -4.90 -14.07
N PHE A 65 3.58 -5.64 -13.42
CA PHE A 65 2.30 -5.99 -14.04
C PHE A 65 1.51 -4.74 -14.42
N ILE A 66 1.30 -3.80 -13.49
CA ILE A 66 0.55 -2.56 -13.78
C ILE A 66 1.26 -1.73 -14.87
N GLY A 67 2.59 -1.66 -14.84
CA GLY A 67 3.38 -0.95 -15.84
C GLY A 67 3.25 -1.52 -17.26
N LEU A 68 3.00 -2.84 -17.37
CA LEU A 68 2.83 -3.55 -18.65
C LEU A 68 1.37 -3.90 -18.96
N ALA A 69 0.43 -3.62 -18.05
CA ALA A 69 -0.96 -4.07 -18.09
C ALA A 69 -1.66 -3.64 -19.38
N LYS A 70 -1.46 -2.38 -19.80
CA LYS A 70 -2.03 -1.85 -21.04
C LYS A 70 -1.63 -2.69 -22.24
N THR A 71 -0.32 -2.89 -22.44
CA THR A 71 0.20 -3.70 -23.56
C THR A 71 -0.26 -5.14 -23.45
N PHE A 72 -0.31 -5.70 -22.24
CA PHE A 72 -0.82 -7.04 -21.99
C PHE A 72 -2.28 -7.19 -22.43
N PHE A 73 -3.17 -6.26 -22.07
CA PHE A 73 -4.59 -6.32 -22.46
C PHE A 73 -4.79 -6.09 -23.96
N MET A 74 -4.02 -5.20 -24.58
CA MET A 74 -4.06 -5.02 -26.03
C MET A 74 -3.63 -6.30 -26.78
N ARG A 75 -2.54 -6.93 -26.34
CA ARG A 75 -1.97 -8.10 -27.02
C ARG A 75 -2.74 -9.39 -26.77
N LYS A 76 -3.19 -9.63 -25.53
CA LYS A 76 -3.86 -10.87 -25.13
C LYS A 76 -5.37 -10.83 -25.36
N TYR A 77 -6.02 -9.70 -25.08
CA TYR A 77 -7.48 -9.56 -25.13
C TYR A 77 -7.97 -8.77 -26.36
N GLY A 78 -7.06 -8.25 -27.19
CA GLY A 78 -7.41 -7.50 -28.40
C GLY A 78 -8.10 -6.17 -28.11
N PHE A 79 -7.93 -5.63 -26.90
CA PHE A 79 -8.53 -4.35 -26.53
C PHE A 79 -7.86 -3.21 -27.29
N ASP A 80 -8.67 -2.20 -27.63
CA ASP A 80 -8.15 -0.93 -28.07
C ASP A 80 -7.43 -0.20 -26.92
N GLU A 81 -6.73 0.88 -27.27
CA GLU A 81 -5.92 1.64 -26.33
C GLU A 81 -6.76 2.22 -25.17
N ALA A 82 -7.98 2.66 -25.46
CA ALA A 82 -8.88 3.25 -24.49
C ALA A 82 -9.37 2.22 -23.46
N ASN A 83 -9.86 1.05 -23.89
CA ASN A 83 -10.33 0.02 -22.97
C ASN A 83 -9.18 -0.61 -22.20
N ALA A 84 -8.04 -0.85 -22.83
CA ALA A 84 -6.85 -1.36 -22.14
C ALA A 84 -6.38 -0.40 -21.03
N ASN A 85 -6.39 0.91 -21.29
CA ASN A 85 -6.08 1.92 -20.28
C ASN A 85 -7.12 1.96 -19.15
N GLY A 86 -8.40 1.89 -19.50
CA GLY A 86 -9.50 1.86 -18.52
C GLY A 86 -9.36 0.68 -17.55
N VAL A 87 -9.13 -0.52 -18.08
CA VAL A 87 -8.96 -1.75 -17.28
C VAL A 87 -7.71 -1.69 -16.41
N SER A 88 -6.60 -1.20 -16.97
CA SER A 88 -5.34 -1.06 -16.23
C SER A 88 -5.47 -0.10 -15.04
N SER A 89 -6.27 0.95 -15.21
CA SER A 89 -6.48 1.98 -14.18
C SER A 89 -7.43 1.53 -13.05
N LEU A 90 -8.22 0.47 -13.25
CA LEU A 90 -9.20 -0.02 -12.26
C LEU A 90 -8.56 -0.33 -10.92
N VAL A 91 -7.34 -0.88 -10.90
CA VAL A 91 -6.64 -1.24 -9.67
C VAL A 91 -6.49 -0.01 -8.76
N TYR A 92 -6.05 1.12 -9.32
CA TYR A 92 -5.86 2.36 -8.57
C TYR A 92 -7.18 3.05 -8.24
N VAL A 93 -8.13 3.06 -9.17
CA VAL A 93 -9.46 3.67 -8.93
C VAL A 93 -10.17 2.96 -7.79
N ILE A 94 -10.22 1.63 -7.82
CA ILE A 94 -10.85 0.83 -6.77
C ILE A 94 -10.10 1.00 -5.46
N SER A 95 -8.77 0.96 -5.46
CA SER A 95 -8.00 1.16 -4.24
C SER A 95 -8.26 2.53 -3.61
N ALA A 96 -8.41 3.59 -4.40
CA ALA A 96 -8.66 4.93 -3.87
C ALA A 96 -9.95 4.99 -3.01
N PHE A 97 -11.00 4.27 -3.42
CA PHE A 97 -12.27 4.23 -2.68
C PHE A 97 -12.35 3.10 -1.65
N ALA A 98 -11.69 1.97 -1.90
CA ALA A 98 -11.70 0.82 -1.02
C ALA A 98 -10.82 1.00 0.22
N SER A 99 -9.72 1.76 0.11
CA SER A 99 -8.73 1.88 1.21
C SER A 99 -9.29 2.46 2.50
N PRO A 100 -10.15 3.50 2.50
CA PRO A 100 -10.78 3.96 3.74
C PRO A 100 -11.68 2.89 4.39
N VAL A 101 -12.46 2.17 3.60
CA VAL A 101 -13.40 1.15 4.10
C VAL A 101 -12.65 -0.07 4.63
N LEU A 102 -11.71 -0.59 3.84
CA LEU A 102 -10.89 -1.73 4.23
C LEU A 102 -9.94 -1.38 5.36
N GLY A 103 -9.45 -0.13 5.43
CA GLY A 103 -8.71 0.39 6.57
C GLY A 103 -9.51 0.31 7.87
N ALA A 104 -10.73 0.84 7.87
CA ALA A 104 -11.61 0.74 9.04
C ALA A 104 -11.89 -0.72 9.43
N VAL A 105 -12.09 -1.62 8.45
CA VAL A 105 -12.29 -3.05 8.69
C VAL A 105 -11.05 -3.71 9.30
N VAL A 106 -9.85 -3.37 8.82
CA VAL A 106 -8.57 -3.84 9.38
C VAL A 106 -8.44 -3.40 10.83
N ASP A 107 -8.67 -2.11 11.09
CA ASP A 107 -8.53 -1.51 12.42
C ASP A 107 -9.49 -2.15 13.43
N LEU A 108 -10.72 -2.46 13.00
CA LEU A 108 -11.72 -3.09 13.87
C LEU A 108 -11.47 -4.57 14.14
N MET A 109 -10.95 -5.31 13.17
CA MET A 109 -10.73 -6.76 13.33
C MET A 109 -9.40 -7.11 14.00
N GLY A 110 -8.35 -6.28 13.82
CA GLY A 110 -7.02 -6.49 14.42
C GLY A 110 -6.26 -7.74 13.92
N ARG A 111 -6.78 -8.44 12.90
CA ARG A 111 -6.20 -9.68 12.34
C ARG A 111 -5.34 -9.41 11.10
N ASN A 112 -4.38 -8.49 11.22
CA ASN A 112 -3.63 -7.94 10.09
C ASN A 112 -2.89 -9.01 9.28
N ILE A 113 -2.26 -9.98 9.94
CA ILE A 113 -1.54 -11.08 9.27
C ILE A 113 -2.47 -11.90 8.36
N LEU A 114 -3.69 -12.19 8.83
CA LEU A 114 -4.67 -12.94 8.04
C LEU A 114 -5.12 -12.14 6.82
N MET A 115 -5.33 -10.83 6.97
CA MET A 115 -5.73 -9.95 5.86
C MET A 115 -4.61 -9.83 4.82
N VAL A 116 -3.35 -9.70 5.24
CA VAL A 116 -2.20 -9.73 4.33
C VAL A 116 -2.14 -11.06 3.58
N PHE A 117 -2.31 -12.18 4.26
CA PHE A 117 -2.34 -13.49 3.60
C PHE A 117 -3.47 -13.59 2.56
N ILE A 118 -4.70 -13.16 2.91
CA ILE A 118 -5.84 -13.13 2.00
C ILE A 118 -5.55 -12.22 0.79
N ALA A 119 -4.97 -11.04 1.01
CA ALA A 119 -4.62 -10.11 -0.05
C ALA A 119 -3.60 -10.71 -1.01
N VAL A 120 -2.50 -11.27 -0.49
CA VAL A 120 -1.45 -11.90 -1.31
C VAL A 120 -2.01 -13.08 -2.11
N LEU A 121 -2.78 -13.96 -1.48
CA LEU A 121 -3.40 -15.11 -2.15
C LEU A 121 -4.37 -14.66 -3.25
N THR A 122 -5.20 -13.66 -2.96
CA THR A 122 -6.16 -13.11 -3.92
C THR A 122 -5.46 -12.50 -5.11
N THR A 123 -4.39 -11.72 -4.89
CA THR A 123 -3.58 -11.13 -5.96
C THR A 123 -2.92 -12.21 -6.81
N LEU A 124 -2.38 -13.27 -6.19
CA LEU A 124 -1.79 -14.40 -6.91
C LEU A 124 -2.83 -15.11 -7.80
N LEU A 125 -4.03 -15.36 -7.27
CA LEU A 125 -5.13 -15.95 -8.04
C LEU A 125 -5.55 -15.06 -9.21
N CYS A 126 -5.63 -13.74 -9.02
CA CYS A 126 -5.94 -12.80 -10.10
C CYS A 126 -4.88 -12.84 -11.21
N HIS A 127 -3.59 -12.90 -10.86
CA HIS A 127 -2.51 -13.09 -11.84
C HIS A 127 -2.64 -14.42 -12.57
N GLY A 128 -2.94 -15.51 -11.86
CA GLY A 128 -3.17 -16.83 -12.45
C GLY A 128 -4.33 -16.84 -13.44
N VAL A 129 -5.47 -16.26 -13.06
CA VAL A 129 -6.64 -16.09 -13.94
C VAL A 129 -6.25 -15.28 -15.17
N LEU A 130 -5.60 -14.13 -14.99
CA LEU A 130 -5.18 -13.28 -16.10
C LEU A 130 -4.16 -13.96 -17.00
N ALA A 131 -3.24 -14.77 -16.47
CA ALA A 131 -2.20 -15.46 -17.24
C ALA A 131 -2.74 -16.66 -18.02
N PHE A 132 -3.56 -17.50 -17.41
CA PHE A 132 -3.94 -18.81 -17.96
C PHE A 132 -5.36 -18.88 -18.52
N THR A 133 -6.19 -17.86 -18.31
CA THR A 133 -7.56 -17.83 -18.84
C THR A 133 -7.78 -16.64 -19.77
N PHE A 134 -8.96 -16.60 -20.39
CA PHE A 134 -9.47 -15.48 -21.19
C PHE A 134 -10.76 -14.91 -20.59
N LEU A 135 -10.96 -15.08 -19.28
CA LEU A 135 -12.08 -14.46 -18.58
C LEU A 135 -12.02 -12.94 -18.73
N ASN A 136 -13.19 -12.31 -18.69
CA ASN A 136 -13.30 -10.87 -18.81
C ASN A 136 -12.34 -10.18 -17.80
N PRO A 137 -11.33 -9.41 -18.27
CA PRO A 137 -10.24 -8.92 -17.43
C PRO A 137 -10.69 -7.87 -16.41
N TYR A 138 -11.87 -7.26 -16.59
CA TYR A 138 -12.43 -6.31 -15.63
C TYR A 138 -12.67 -6.96 -14.26
N ILE A 139 -13.01 -8.26 -14.21
CA ILE A 139 -13.28 -8.99 -12.97
C ILE A 139 -11.99 -9.17 -12.14
N PRO A 140 -10.93 -9.87 -12.61
CA PRO A 140 -9.71 -10.05 -11.84
C PRO A 140 -9.00 -8.72 -11.56
N MET A 141 -9.10 -7.72 -12.43
CA MET A 141 -8.54 -6.39 -12.18
C MET A 141 -9.27 -5.66 -11.06
N SER A 142 -10.60 -5.83 -10.97
CA SER A 142 -11.37 -5.23 -9.88
C SER A 142 -11.05 -5.88 -8.53
N ILE A 143 -10.98 -7.21 -8.51
CA ILE A 143 -10.63 -7.97 -7.31
C ILE A 143 -9.19 -7.66 -6.88
N MET A 144 -8.26 -7.53 -7.82
CA MET A 144 -6.88 -7.14 -7.53
C MET A 144 -6.77 -5.73 -6.94
N GLY A 145 -7.61 -4.78 -7.37
CA GLY A 145 -7.73 -3.46 -6.74
C GLY A 145 -8.14 -3.54 -5.26
N LEU A 146 -9.09 -4.42 -4.93
CA LEU A 146 -9.49 -4.68 -3.54
C LEU A 146 -8.37 -5.35 -2.74
N ALA A 147 -7.68 -6.33 -3.32
CA ALA A 147 -6.57 -7.02 -2.66
C ALA A 147 -5.38 -6.07 -2.41
N TYR A 148 -5.05 -5.21 -3.38
CA TYR A 148 -4.03 -4.17 -3.23
C TYR A 148 -4.35 -3.21 -2.08
N SER A 149 -5.61 -2.77 -2.01
CA SER A 149 -6.10 -1.92 -0.94
C SER A 149 -6.05 -2.60 0.43
N LEU A 150 -6.52 -3.86 0.51
CA LEU A 150 -6.48 -4.64 1.75
C LEU A 150 -5.05 -4.85 2.26
N LEU A 151 -4.11 -5.16 1.36
CA LEU A 151 -2.71 -5.31 1.73
C LEU A 151 -2.16 -4.02 2.32
N ALA A 152 -2.32 -2.89 1.62
CA ALA A 152 -1.81 -1.61 2.08
C ALA A 152 -2.38 -1.25 3.46
N SER A 153 -3.70 -1.40 3.62
CA SER A 153 -4.38 -1.13 4.89
C SER A 153 -3.93 -2.04 6.04
N ALA A 154 -3.66 -3.32 5.78
CA ALA A 154 -3.22 -4.28 6.82
C ALA A 154 -1.72 -4.24 7.13
N LEU A 155 -0.89 -3.92 6.13
CA LEU A 155 0.57 -4.02 6.23
C LEU A 155 1.18 -2.92 7.10
N TRP A 156 0.80 -1.66 6.85
CA TRP A 156 1.41 -0.50 7.51
C TRP A 156 1.18 -0.43 9.03
N PRO A 157 -0.01 -0.78 9.56
CA PRO A 157 -0.21 -0.85 11.01
C PRO A 157 0.69 -1.89 11.69
N MET A 158 1.04 -2.98 11.02
CA MET A 158 1.91 -4.01 11.61
C MET A 158 3.31 -3.49 11.89
N VAL A 159 3.85 -2.57 11.08
CA VAL A 159 5.17 -1.96 11.32
C VAL A 159 5.17 -1.24 12.68
N ALA A 160 4.16 -0.41 12.92
CA ALA A 160 4.02 0.29 14.21
C ALA A 160 3.74 -0.61 15.41
N LEU A 161 3.13 -1.79 15.19
CA LEU A 161 2.86 -2.74 16.26
C LEU A 161 4.07 -3.58 16.66
N ILE A 162 5.03 -3.80 15.75
CA ILE A 162 6.19 -4.67 16.01
C ILE A 162 7.47 -3.91 16.37
N ILE A 163 7.58 -2.65 15.93
CA ILE A 163 8.76 -1.82 16.12
C ILE A 163 8.57 -0.89 17.34
N PRO A 164 9.57 -0.79 18.23
CA PRO A 164 9.54 0.18 19.33
C PRO A 164 9.48 1.62 18.80
N GLU A 165 8.80 2.51 19.52
CA GLU A 165 8.59 3.91 19.08
C GLU A 165 9.89 4.65 18.72
N HIS A 166 11.01 4.38 19.41
CA HIS A 166 12.31 5.04 19.17
C HIS A 166 13.05 4.61 17.89
N GLN A 167 12.60 3.54 17.21
CA GLN A 167 13.18 3.10 15.92
C GLN A 167 12.14 3.15 14.79
N LEU A 168 10.97 3.74 15.07
CA LEU A 168 9.83 3.71 14.18
C LEU A 168 10.09 4.52 12.91
N GLY A 169 10.79 5.65 13.03
CA GLY A 169 11.25 6.45 11.89
C GLY A 169 12.14 5.64 10.94
N THR A 170 13.13 4.92 11.49
CA THR A 170 14.04 4.06 10.71
C THR A 170 13.32 2.87 10.06
N ALA A 171 12.24 2.37 10.67
CA ALA A 171 11.48 1.24 10.13
C ALA A 171 10.49 1.63 9.01
N TYR A 172 9.98 2.86 9.01
CA TYR A 172 9.13 3.38 7.92
C TYR A 172 9.93 3.99 6.76
N GLY A 173 11.17 4.42 7.01
CA GLY A 173 12.09 4.96 6.01
C GLY A 173 12.69 3.88 5.10
#